data_AF-A0AAD9KFT7-F1
#
_entry.id   AF-A0AAD9KFT7-F1
#
_cell.length_a   1.000
_cell.length_b   1.000
_cell.length_c   1.000
_cell.angle_alpha   90.00
_cell.angle_beta   90.00
_cell.angle_gamma   90.00
#
_symmetry.space_group_name_H-M   'P 1'
#
loop_
_entity.id
_entity.type
_entity.pdbx_description
1 polymer ?
#
loop_
_entity_poly.entity_id
_entity_poly.type
_entity_poly.pdbx_seq_one_letter_code
_entity_poly.pdbx_strand_id
1 'polypeptide(L)'
;MTTGLLTSSINNLFQKKLSKPTEPNITKYKTFNKLYNTTSRQLKIRYYDEVFNSNKHNIKQTWIELRKLLEKQNDKNICPDFFIINNKKVTDKTEIAELCYNYFVNVGKNVQSKIPKQN
;
A
#
# COMPACT_ATOMS: atom_id res chain seq x y z
N MET A 1 21.51 8.77 14.81
CA MET A 1 22.39 8.39 13.68
C MET A 1 21.81 8.97 12.41
N THR A 2 22.57 9.76 11.66
CA THR A 2 22.09 10.40 10.42
C THR A 2 22.02 9.39 9.28
N THR A 3 21.05 9.58 8.37
CA THR A 3 20.88 8.74 7.18
C THR A 3 22.17 8.63 6.36
N GLY A 4 22.90 9.74 6.20
CA GLY A 4 24.17 9.78 5.47
C GLY A 4 25.26 8.86 6.01
N LEU A 5 25.38 8.68 7.33
CA LEU A 5 26.37 7.79 7.95
C LEU A 5 26.03 6.30 7.77
N LEU A 6 24.74 5.96 7.73
CA LEU A 6 24.25 4.60 7.49
C LEU A 6 24.41 4.20 6.01
N THR A 7 24.04 5.11 5.10
CA THR A 7 24.12 4.88 3.66
C THR A 7 25.57 4.71 3.21
N SER A 8 26.49 5.54 3.71
CA SER A 8 27.92 5.41 3.39
C SER A 8 28.52 4.10 3.87
N SER A 9 28.20 3.66 5.10
CA SER A 9 28.77 2.44 5.69
C SER A 9 28.27 1.14 5.03
N ILE A 10 26.96 1.04 4.76
CA ILE A 10 26.38 -0.12 4.05
C ILE A 10 26.86 -0.16 2.60
N ASN A 11 26.84 0.97 1.90
CA ASN A 11 27.33 1.04 0.53
C ASN A 11 28.80 0.68 0.46
N ASN A 12 29.63 1.14 1.40
CA ASN A 12 31.04 0.76 1.43
C ASN A 12 31.25 -0.75 1.62
N LEU A 13 30.46 -1.41 2.47
CA LEU A 13 30.53 -2.87 2.65
C LEU A 13 29.99 -3.63 1.43
N PHE A 14 28.92 -3.12 0.81
CA PHE A 14 28.35 -3.68 -0.41
C PHE A 14 29.33 -3.57 -1.57
N GLN A 15 29.94 -2.40 -1.76
CA GLN A 15 30.96 -2.18 -2.79
C GLN A 15 32.18 -3.06 -2.55
N LYS A 16 32.65 -3.20 -1.29
CA LYS A 16 33.75 -4.12 -0.96
C LYS A 16 33.43 -5.58 -1.29
N LYS A 17 32.21 -6.04 -1.02
CA LYS A 17 31.74 -7.38 -1.41
C LYS A 17 31.80 -7.56 -2.94
N LEU A 18 31.40 -6.56 -3.71
CA LEU A 18 31.41 -6.62 -5.18
C LEU A 18 32.83 -6.55 -5.76
N SER A 19 33.68 -5.65 -5.25
CA SER A 19 35.03 -5.44 -5.76
C SER A 19 36.02 -6.54 -5.37
N LYS A 20 35.84 -7.14 -4.18
CA LYS A 20 36.73 -8.16 -3.61
C LYS A 20 35.89 -9.23 -2.90
N PRO A 21 35.28 -10.17 -3.65
CA PRO A 21 34.38 -11.18 -3.10
C PRO A 21 35.15 -12.30 -2.39
N THR A 22 35.81 -11.97 -1.29
CA THR A 22 36.35 -12.96 -0.36
C THR A 22 35.28 -13.39 0.63
N GLU A 23 35.34 -14.63 1.10
CA GLU A 23 34.44 -15.18 2.11
C GLU A 23 34.23 -14.25 3.33
N PRO A 24 35.28 -13.65 3.94
CA PRO A 24 35.10 -12.71 5.04
C PRO A 24 34.36 -11.42 4.63
N ASN A 25 34.57 -10.90 3.42
CA ASN A 25 33.88 -9.69 2.95
C ASN A 25 32.39 -9.95 2.70
N ILE A 26 32.05 -11.10 2.12
CA ILE A 26 30.67 -11.54 1.88
C ILE A 26 29.95 -11.74 3.22
N THR A 27 30.57 -12.46 4.14
CA THR A 27 30.01 -12.75 5.46
C THR A 27 29.80 -11.47 6.27
N LYS A 28 30.79 -10.56 6.29
CA LYS A 28 30.70 -9.27 6.97
C LYS A 28 29.53 -8.42 6.45
N TYR A 29 29.37 -8.34 5.13
CA TYR A 29 28.22 -7.63 4.55
C TYR A 29 26.90 -8.29 4.91
N LYS A 30 26.78 -9.63 4.75
CA LYS A 30 25.54 -10.36 5.03
C LYS A 30 25.10 -10.19 6.49
N THR A 31 26.02 -10.33 7.44
CA THR A 31 25.74 -10.16 8.87
C THR A 31 25.25 -8.76 9.18
N PHE A 32 25.96 -7.73 8.69
CA PHE A 32 25.55 -6.35 8.90
C PHE A 32 24.20 -6.04 8.27
N ASN A 33 23.99 -6.46 7.02
CA ASN A 33 22.74 -6.23 6.29
C ASN A 33 21.55 -6.92 6.97
N LYS A 34 21.73 -8.14 7.49
CA LYS A 34 20.71 -8.84 8.28
C LYS A 34 20.35 -8.06 9.54
N LEU A 35 21.35 -7.64 10.32
CA LEU A 35 21.15 -6.85 11.53
C LEU A 35 20.41 -5.54 11.21
N TYR A 36 20.91 -4.78 10.24
CA TYR A 36 20.30 -3.53 9.82
C TYR A 36 18.83 -3.68 9.43
N ASN A 37 18.51 -4.64 8.55
CA ASN A 37 17.13 -4.85 8.11
C ASN A 37 16.23 -5.29 9.27
N THR A 38 16.74 -6.11 10.19
CA THR A 38 16.01 -6.56 11.38
C THR A 38 15.71 -5.38 12.29
N THR A 39 16.72 -4.59 12.64
CA THR A 39 16.58 -3.41 13.50
C THR A 39 15.69 -2.36 12.86
N SER A 40 15.85 -2.09 11.56
CA SER A 40 15.03 -1.13 10.81
C SER A 40 13.55 -1.55 10.82
N ARG A 41 13.26 -2.83 10.59
CA ARG A 41 11.90 -3.37 10.66
C ARG A 41 11.32 -3.22 12.07
N GLN A 42 12.07 -3.57 13.11
CA GLN A 42 11.63 -3.44 14.50
C GLN A 42 11.34 -1.98 14.88
N LEU A 43 12.21 -1.04 14.48
CA LEU A 43 12.02 0.38 14.72
C LEU A 43 10.77 0.92 14.01
N LYS A 44 10.53 0.53 12.76
CA LYS A 44 9.31 0.90 12.03
C LYS A 44 8.06 0.38 12.75
N ILE A 45 8.06 -0.87 13.18
CA ILE A 45 6.94 -1.46 13.92
C ILE A 45 6.70 -0.69 15.22
N ARG A 46 7.73 -0.46 16.03
CA ARG A 46 7.62 0.31 17.27
C ARG A 46 7.07 1.71 17.04
N TYR A 47 7.59 2.42 16.05
CA TYR A 47 7.12 3.76 15.72
C TYR A 47 5.62 3.78 15.40
N TYR A 48 5.15 2.90 14.50
CA TYR A 48 3.73 2.88 14.14
C TYR A 48 2.84 2.34 15.27
N ASP A 49 3.35 1.44 16.10
CA ASP A 49 2.65 0.99 17.31
C ASP A 49 2.43 2.15 18.29
N GLU A 50 3.43 3.00 18.52
CA GLU A 50 3.31 4.23 19.33
C GLU A 50 2.33 5.24 18.70
N VAL A 51 2.40 5.43 17.38
CA VAL A 51 1.49 6.31 16.63
C VAL A 51 0.04 5.82 16.71
N PHE A 52 -0.23 4.53 16.59
CA PHE A 52 -1.59 4.01 16.68
C PHE A 52 -2.11 3.94 18.11
N ASN A 53 -1.24 3.65 19.09
CA ASN A 53 -1.60 3.69 20.51
C ASN A 53 -1.98 5.10 20.97
N SER A 54 -1.25 6.13 20.52
CA SER A 54 -1.59 7.53 20.80
C SER A 54 -2.89 7.99 20.14
N ASN A 55 -3.24 7.41 18.98
CA ASN A 55 -4.46 7.73 18.23
C ASN A 55 -5.63 6.77 18.48
N LYS A 56 -5.55 5.86 19.47
CA LYS A 56 -6.54 4.79 19.69
C LYS A 56 -7.98 5.27 19.89
N HIS A 57 -8.17 6.49 20.38
CA HIS A 57 -9.49 7.12 20.57
C HIS A 57 -9.87 8.12 19.48
N ASN A 58 -8.99 8.34 18.49
CA ASN A 58 -9.20 9.26 17.39
C ASN A 58 -9.13 8.49 16.07
N ILE A 59 -10.28 7.92 15.68
CA ILE A 59 -10.40 7.12 14.45
C ILE A 59 -10.01 7.91 13.20
N LYS A 60 -10.31 9.21 13.17
CA LYS A 60 -9.95 10.08 12.05
C LYS A 60 -8.44 10.20 11.90
N GLN A 61 -7.72 10.44 13.00
CA GLN A 61 -6.27 10.54 12.98
C GLN A 61 -5.61 9.20 12.68
N THR A 62 -6.10 8.10 13.27
CA THR A 62 -5.65 6.74 12.93
C THR A 62 -5.77 6.46 11.43
N TRP A 63 -6.86 6.89 10.79
CA TRP A 63 -7.07 6.71 9.36
C TRP A 63 -6.15 7.57 8.49
N ILE A 64 -5.80 8.77 8.94
CA ILE A 64 -4.79 9.62 8.30
C ILE A 64 -3.41 8.94 8.35
N GLU A 65 -3.00 8.43 9.51
CA GLU A 65 -1.70 7.76 9.67
C GLU A 65 -1.62 6.44 8.90
N LEU A 66 -2.71 5.65 8.86
CA LEU A 66 -2.80 4.45 8.02
C LEU A 66 -2.71 4.77 6.53
N ARG A 67 -3.36 5.84 6.07
CA ARG A 67 -3.28 6.28 4.67
C ARG A 67 -1.86 6.71 4.31
N LYS A 68 -1.15 7.41 5.20
CA LYS A 68 0.27 7.76 5.00
C LYS A 68 1.15 6.51 4.90
N LEU A 69 0.91 5.50 5.73
CA LEU A 69 1.66 4.24 5.71
C LEU A 69 1.47 3.46 4.40
N LEU A 70 0.26 3.47 3.83
CA LEU A 70 -0.09 2.70 2.62
C LEU A 70 0.32 3.36 1.30
N GLU A 71 1.09 4.47 1.32
CA GLU A 71 1.55 5.18 0.11
C GLU A 71 0.46 5.60 -0.88
N LYS A 72 -0.82 5.63 -0.47
CA LYS A 72 -1.88 6.34 -1.22
C LYS A 72 -1.76 7.83 -0.97
N GLN A 73 -0.63 8.39 -1.41
CA GLN A 73 -0.35 9.82 -1.50
C GLN A 73 -1.29 10.41 -2.55
N ASN A 74 -2.52 10.74 -2.15
CA ASN A 74 -3.42 11.61 -2.90
C ASN A 74 -3.27 11.53 -4.42
N ASP A 75 -3.39 10.33 -5.00
CA ASP A 75 -3.83 10.24 -6.39
C ASP A 75 -5.17 10.95 -6.35
N LYS A 76 -5.17 12.22 -6.78
CA LYS A 76 -6.37 13.04 -6.93
C LYS A 76 -7.39 12.10 -7.50
N ASN A 77 -8.55 11.95 -6.88
CA ASN A 77 -9.60 11.04 -7.32
C ASN A 77 -9.85 11.23 -8.83
N ILE A 78 -9.09 10.52 -9.67
CA ILE A 78 -9.22 10.58 -11.11
C ILE A 78 -10.40 9.67 -11.32
N CYS A 79 -11.57 10.28 -11.41
CA CYS A 79 -12.70 9.60 -11.99
C CYS A 79 -12.21 9.09 -13.36
N PRO A 80 -12.37 7.80 -13.67
CA PRO A 80 -12.00 7.26 -14.96
C PRO A 80 -12.61 8.12 -16.08
N ASP A 81 -11.83 8.43 -17.11
CA ASP A 81 -12.28 9.25 -18.24
C ASP A 81 -13.45 8.61 -19.02
N PHE A 82 -13.58 7.29 -18.91
CA PHE A 82 -14.67 6.51 -19.49
C PHE A 82 -14.87 5.19 -18.75
N PHE A 83 -16.06 4.63 -18.91
CA PHE A 83 -16.40 3.29 -18.48
C PHE A 83 -16.78 2.43 -19.69
N ILE A 84 -16.53 1.13 -19.62
CA ILE A 84 -17.02 0.17 -20.60
C ILE A 84 -18.18 -0.57 -19.96
N ILE A 85 -19.40 -0.30 -20.43
CA ILE A 85 -20.64 -0.90 -19.93
C ILE A 85 -21.33 -1.57 -21.11
N ASN A 86 -21.60 -2.88 -21.02
CA ASN A 86 -22.19 -3.67 -22.11
C ASN A 86 -21.44 -3.50 -23.45
N ASN A 87 -20.10 -3.53 -23.42
CA ASN A 87 -19.20 -3.29 -24.56
C ASN A 87 -19.32 -1.90 -25.21
N LYS A 88 -20.02 -0.95 -24.60
CA LYS A 88 -20.08 0.44 -25.05
C LYS A 88 -19.22 1.32 -24.17
N LYS A 89 -18.45 2.19 -24.81
CA LYS A 89 -17.66 3.22 -24.14
C LYS A 89 -18.58 4.37 -23.76
N VAL A 90 -18.74 4.60 -22.47
CA VAL A 90 -19.53 5.70 -21.91
C VAL A 90 -18.57 6.71 -21.31
N THR A 91 -18.59 7.93 -21.84
CA THR A 91 -17.77 9.06 -21.37
C THR A 91 -18.61 10.14 -20.69
N ASP A 92 -19.92 10.16 -20.94
CA ASP A 92 -20.80 11.17 -20.37
C ASP A 92 -21.05 10.93 -18.87
N LYS A 93 -20.86 11.97 -18.07
CA LYS A 93 -20.94 11.88 -16.60
C LYS A 93 -22.36 11.64 -16.12
N THR A 94 -23.35 12.24 -16.78
CA THR A 94 -24.77 12.03 -16.46
C THR A 94 -25.19 10.61 -16.79
N GLU A 95 -24.82 10.11 -17.97
CA GLU A 95 -25.06 8.73 -18.36
C GLU A 95 -24.41 7.72 -17.40
N ILE A 96 -23.15 7.96 -16.99
CA ILE A 96 -22.46 7.12 -15.98
C ILE A 96 -23.24 7.12 -14.66
N ALA A 97 -23.67 8.28 -14.18
CA ALA A 97 -24.39 8.40 -12.92
C ALA A 97 -25.73 7.65 -12.95
N GLU A 98 -26.48 7.77 -14.04
CA GLU A 98 -27.74 7.05 -14.23
C GLU A 98 -27.53 5.53 -14.32
N LEU A 99 -26.50 5.08 -15.05
CA LEU A 99 -26.16 3.66 -15.15
C LEU A 99 -25.75 3.08 -13.80
N CYS A 100 -24.93 3.79 -13.03
CA CYS A 100 -24.58 3.41 -11.67
C CYS A 100 -25.82 3.35 -10.77
N TYR A 101 -26.66 4.38 -10.79
CA TYR A 101 -27.90 4.42 -10.03
C TYR A 101 -28.79 3.21 -10.35
N ASN A 102 -29.05 2.97 -11.63
CA ASN A 102 -29.86 1.84 -12.09
C ASN A 102 -29.27 0.49 -11.68
N TYR A 103 -27.94 0.35 -11.71
CA TYR A 103 -27.28 -0.87 -11.25
C TYR A 103 -27.49 -1.09 -9.75
N PHE A 104 -27.18 -0.09 -8.91
CA PHE A 104 -27.23 -0.25 -7.45
C PHE A 104 -28.65 -0.37 -6.91
N VAL A 105 -29.65 0.28 -7.52
CA VAL A 105 -31.06 0.12 -7.14
C VAL A 105 -31.56 -1.29 -7.46
N ASN A 106 -31.15 -1.85 -8.59
CA ASN A 106 -31.66 -3.15 -9.05
C ASN A 106 -30.80 -4.35 -8.63
N VAL A 107 -29.65 -4.13 -7.99
CA VAL A 107 -28.73 -5.22 -7.61
C VAL A 107 -29.42 -6.25 -6.72
N GLY A 108 -30.23 -5.83 -5.75
CA GLY A 108 -30.96 -6.72 -4.86
C GLY A 108 -31.97 -7.60 -5.60
N LYS A 109 -32.76 -6.99 -6.50
CA LYS A 109 -33.74 -7.71 -7.33
C LYS A 109 -33.06 -8.70 -8.28
N ASN A 110 -31.94 -8.29 -8.89
CA ASN A 110 -31.16 -9.11 -9.80
C ASN A 110 -30.46 -10.29 -9.11
N VAL A 111 -30.08 -10.13 -7.84
CA VAL A 111 -29.54 -11.23 -7.04
C VAL A 111 -30.66 -12.18 -6.64
N GLN A 112 -31.80 -11.66 -6.16
CA GLN A 112 -32.95 -12.46 -5.76
C GLN A 112 -33.50 -13.31 -6.91
N SER A 113 -33.57 -12.78 -8.12
CA SER A 113 -34.06 -13.51 -9.30
C SER A 113 -33.16 -14.66 -9.75
N LYS A 114 -31.89 -14.65 -9.34
CA LYS A 114 -30.90 -15.71 -9.64
C LYS A 114 -30.84 -16.79 -8.57
N ILE A 115 -31.49 -16.61 -7.43
CA ILE A 115 -31.60 -17.64 -6.41
C ILE A 115 -32.66 -18.65 -6.87
N PRO A 116 -32.32 -19.94 -7.00
CA PRO A 116 -33.30 -20.96 -7.39
C PRO A 116 -34.37 -21.05 -6.30
N LYS A 117 -35.64 -21.03 -6.72
CA LYS A 117 -36.76 -21.25 -5.80
C LYS A 117 -36.73 -22.70 -5.34
N GLN A 118 -36.59 -22.93 -4.05
CA GLN A 118 -36.81 -24.26 -3.48
C GLN A 118 -38.30 -24.61 -3.58
N ASN A 119 -38.59 -25.81 -4.10
CA ASN A 119 -39.92 -26.42 -4.09
C ASN A 119 -40.30 -26.87 -2.68
#